data_AF-A0A7W9SZ42-F1
#
_entry.id   AF-A0A7W9SZ42-F1
#
_cell.length_a   1.000
_cell.length_b   1.000
_cell.length_c   1.000
_cell.angle_alpha   90.00
_cell.angle_beta   90.00
_cell.angle_gamma   90.00
#
_symmetry.space_group_name_H-M   'P 1'
#
loop_
_entity.id
_entity.type
_entity.pdbx_description
1 polymer ?
#
loop_
_entity_poly.entity_id
_entity_poly.type
_entity_poly.pdbx_seq_one_letter_code
_entity_poly.pdbx_strand_id
1 'polypeptide(L)'
;MLSFIGFIALLIFGKFLWDTYVTGKTKQDWDRYSRNNPESAARLERNNLLDFATHSESNQVHRNVSIKALAEYHQCSIDNVKDIFIQSIVELKVSVNAAQKYIKTLRQNTYAESSKLNFDPADTPSAIKAEWMKEYLDDKLYTKRWIKKDDMFEDIFAINPEFKQVYCSEDRNMIIEFGNNNTEFMMYIIEQANRFAMNAQRYLNEAEEALSSKEYTLATDLANKGLDIEESSIMPYLLRVRALCYSNSRDYDLAIKDIDNALSMLTNINASKDDIELFEESKRKINIKSALSLFFKKTYTNSITTKEEGVEGDDNDYI
;
A
#
# COMPACT_ATOMS: atom_id res chain seq x y z
N MET A 1 17.86 -21.43 20.66
CA MET A 1 16.77 -21.53 19.66
C MET A 1 17.27 -21.46 18.22
N LEU A 2 18.12 -20.50 17.85
CA LEU A 2 18.66 -20.39 16.48
C LEU A 2 19.39 -21.64 15.97
N SER A 3 20.10 -22.38 16.83
CA SER A 3 20.76 -23.65 16.48
C SER A 3 19.79 -24.78 16.12
N PHE A 4 18.57 -24.78 16.68
CA PHE A 4 17.56 -25.79 16.43
C PHE A 4 16.84 -25.57 15.08
N ILE A 5 16.60 -24.31 14.72
CA ILE A 5 16.04 -23.92 13.42
C ILE A 5 17.02 -24.28 12.29
N GLY A 6 18.33 -24.04 12.50
CA GLY A 6 19.36 -24.43 11.54
C GLY A 6 19.41 -25.94 11.29
N PHE A 7 19.23 -26.76 12.33
CA PHE A 7 19.21 -28.22 12.20
C PHE A 7 17.97 -28.73 11.43
N ILE A 8 16.80 -28.15 11.68
CA ILE A 8 15.57 -28.49 10.93
C ILE A 8 15.71 -28.14 9.44
N ALA A 9 16.26 -26.96 9.12
CA ALA A 9 16.50 -26.57 7.73
C ALA A 9 17.45 -27.55 7.01
N LEU A 10 18.49 -28.03 7.70
CA LEU A 10 19.46 -29.00 7.18
C LEU A 10 18.83 -30.36 6.90
N LEU A 11 17.90 -30.81 7.75
CA LEU A 11 17.14 -32.05 7.53
C LEU A 11 16.15 -31.95 6.36
N ILE A 12 15.47 -30.80 6.22
CA ILE A 12 14.57 -30.54 5.07
C ILE A 12 15.38 -30.53 3.77
N PHE A 13 16.52 -29.85 3.76
CA PHE A 13 17.40 -29.77 2.60
C PHE A 13 18.02 -31.14 2.26
N GLY A 14 18.45 -31.91 3.26
CA GLY A 14 18.96 -33.27 3.07
C GLY A 14 17.92 -34.22 2.49
N LYS A 15 16.66 -34.13 2.96
CA LYS A 15 15.54 -34.88 2.37
C LYS A 15 15.27 -34.47 0.93
N PHE A 16 15.25 -33.18 0.63
CA PHE A 16 15.06 -32.67 -0.73
C PHE A 16 16.14 -33.19 -1.69
N LEU A 17 17.41 -33.16 -1.28
CA LEU A 17 18.51 -33.70 -2.07
C LEU A 17 18.40 -35.21 -2.29
N TRP A 18 18.04 -35.98 -1.26
CA TRP A 18 17.83 -37.42 -1.37
C TRP A 18 16.68 -37.78 -2.32
N ASP A 19 15.54 -37.10 -2.19
CA ASP A 19 14.37 -37.32 -3.05
C ASP A 19 14.63 -36.88 -4.50
N THR A 20 15.46 -35.85 -4.72
CA THR A 20 15.78 -35.33 -6.05
C THR A 20 16.87 -36.14 -6.76
N TYR A 21 17.99 -36.40 -6.10
CA TYR A 21 19.19 -36.96 -6.74
C TYR A 21 19.31 -38.48 -6.62
N VAL A 22 18.85 -39.07 -5.52
CA VAL A 22 19.08 -40.51 -5.26
C VAL A 22 17.91 -41.35 -5.78
N THR A 23 16.67 -40.89 -5.59
CA THR A 23 15.48 -41.68 -5.93
C THR A 23 14.83 -41.31 -7.26
N GLY A 24 15.16 -40.15 -7.84
CA GLY A 24 14.55 -39.64 -9.08
C GLY A 24 13.04 -39.38 -8.97
N LYS A 25 12.52 -39.34 -7.73
CA LYS A 25 11.08 -39.32 -7.44
C LYS A 25 10.43 -37.99 -7.84
N THR A 26 11.19 -36.90 -7.78
CA THR A 26 10.76 -35.58 -8.26
C THR A 26 10.40 -35.57 -9.74
N LYS A 27 11.10 -36.32 -10.59
CA LYS A 27 10.76 -36.42 -12.02
C LYS A 27 9.48 -37.22 -12.24
N GLN A 28 9.31 -38.34 -11.53
CA GLN A 28 8.08 -39.14 -11.63
C GLN A 28 6.85 -38.39 -11.08
N ASP A 29 7.01 -37.64 -9.98
CA ASP A 29 5.93 -36.83 -9.41
C ASP A 29 5.63 -35.61 -10.31
N TRP A 30 6.65 -35.02 -10.94
CA TRP A 30 6.47 -33.99 -11.96
C TRP A 30 5.72 -34.52 -13.19
N ASP A 31 6.15 -35.66 -13.75
CA ASP A 31 5.51 -36.30 -14.91
C ASP A 31 4.07 -36.76 -14.61
N ARG A 32 3.77 -37.07 -13.35
CA ARG A 32 2.41 -37.38 -12.89
C ARG A 32 1.58 -36.10 -12.74
N TYR A 33 2.16 -35.05 -12.15
CA TYR A 33 1.52 -33.76 -11.99
C TYR A 33 1.22 -33.10 -13.35
N SER A 34 2.17 -33.13 -14.29
CA SER A 34 2.03 -32.54 -15.63
C SER A 34 1.00 -33.24 -16.50
N ARG A 35 0.90 -34.57 -16.39
CA ARG A 35 -0.19 -35.33 -17.03
C ARG A 35 -1.56 -35.00 -16.44
N ASN A 36 -1.65 -34.82 -15.13
CA ASN A 36 -2.93 -34.56 -14.45
C ASN A 36 -3.34 -33.08 -14.47
N ASN A 37 -2.39 -32.16 -14.64
CA ASN A 37 -2.60 -30.72 -14.59
C ASN A 37 -1.77 -30.00 -15.68
N PRO A 38 -2.03 -30.27 -16.97
CA PRO A 38 -1.17 -29.81 -18.07
C PRO A 38 -1.05 -28.28 -18.13
N GLU A 39 -2.10 -27.52 -17.81
CA GLU A 39 -2.06 -26.06 -17.78
C GLU A 39 -1.20 -25.50 -16.64
N SER A 40 -1.33 -26.03 -15.42
CA SER A 40 -0.54 -25.60 -14.27
C SER A 40 0.93 -26.03 -14.41
N ALA A 41 1.18 -27.19 -14.99
CA ALA A 41 2.52 -27.65 -15.28
C ALA A 41 3.19 -26.82 -16.38
N ALA A 42 2.49 -26.48 -17.46
CA ALA A 42 3.01 -25.59 -18.50
C ALA A 42 3.29 -24.16 -17.99
N ARG A 43 2.59 -23.71 -16.94
CA ARG A 43 2.89 -22.46 -16.21
C ARG A 43 4.19 -22.57 -15.41
N LEU A 44 4.35 -23.64 -14.65
CA LEU A 44 5.52 -23.88 -13.81
C LEU A 44 6.79 -24.19 -14.63
N GLU A 45 6.67 -24.93 -15.75
CA GLU A 45 7.78 -25.19 -16.68
C GLU A 45 8.28 -23.92 -17.37
N ARG A 46 7.36 -23.00 -17.74
CA ARG A 46 7.75 -21.70 -18.30
C ARG A 46 8.37 -20.77 -17.24
N ASN A 47 8.00 -20.93 -15.97
CA ASN A 47 8.54 -20.14 -14.86
C ASN A 47 9.83 -20.74 -14.25
N ASN A 48 10.31 -21.91 -14.71
CA ASN A 48 11.51 -22.58 -14.21
C ASN A 48 12.83 -22.10 -14.87
N LEU A 49 12.76 -21.18 -15.84
CA LEU A 49 13.83 -20.19 -15.96
C LEU A 49 13.59 -19.22 -14.81
N LEU A 50 14.39 -19.34 -13.75
CA LEU A 50 14.38 -18.52 -12.53
C LEU A 50 14.59 -17.03 -12.83
N ASP A 51 13.59 -16.43 -13.44
CA ASP A 51 13.42 -15.00 -13.52
C ASP A 51 11.95 -14.73 -13.20
N PHE A 52 11.67 -14.62 -11.89
CA PHE A 52 10.37 -14.21 -11.36
C PHE A 52 10.01 -12.75 -11.72
N ALA A 53 10.85 -12.13 -12.56
CA ALA A 53 10.62 -10.86 -13.21
C ALA A 53 11.07 -10.96 -14.68
N THR A 54 10.60 -11.95 -15.46
CA THR A 54 10.47 -11.68 -16.90
C THR A 54 9.46 -10.55 -17.05
N HIS A 55 9.99 -9.33 -17.00
CA HIS A 55 9.49 -8.20 -17.75
C HIS A 55 9.57 -8.67 -19.20
N SER A 56 8.63 -9.50 -19.62
CA SER A 56 8.34 -9.64 -21.03
C SER A 56 7.97 -8.22 -21.44
N GLU A 57 8.94 -7.54 -22.06
CA GLU A 57 8.75 -6.17 -22.49
C GLU A 57 7.54 -6.20 -23.42
N SER A 58 6.45 -5.57 -22.96
CA SER A 58 5.20 -5.49 -23.70
C SER A 58 5.54 -5.15 -25.14
N ASN A 59 5.16 -6.04 -26.06
CA ASN A 59 5.45 -5.82 -27.45
C ASN A 59 4.40 -4.83 -27.96
N GLN A 60 4.83 -3.58 -28.16
CA GLN A 60 3.93 -2.50 -28.60
C GLN A 60 3.15 -2.87 -29.87
N VAL A 61 3.72 -3.68 -30.77
CA VAL A 61 3.03 -4.17 -31.97
C VAL A 61 1.87 -5.09 -31.59
N HIS A 62 2.10 -6.07 -30.72
CA HIS A 62 1.05 -6.98 -30.24
C HIS A 62 -0.04 -6.22 -29.48
N ARG A 63 0.35 -5.30 -28.59
CA ARG A 63 -0.57 -4.44 -27.85
C ARG A 63 -1.45 -3.62 -28.81
N ASN A 64 -0.86 -3.00 -29.83
CA ASN A 64 -1.61 -2.24 -30.85
C ASN A 64 -2.58 -3.13 -31.65
N VAL A 65 -2.18 -4.36 -32.01
CA VAL A 65 -3.08 -5.31 -32.69
C VAL A 65 -4.27 -5.70 -31.81
N SER A 66 -4.03 -5.94 -30.52
CA SER A 66 -5.09 -6.23 -29.55
C SER A 66 -6.04 -5.06 -29.35
N ILE A 67 -5.54 -3.82 -29.25
CA ILE A 67 -6.37 -2.60 -29.18
C ILE A 67 -7.21 -2.45 -30.44
N LYS A 68 -6.62 -2.68 -31.63
CA LYS A 68 -7.36 -2.65 -32.90
C LYS A 68 -8.48 -3.70 -32.93
N ALA A 69 -8.21 -4.93 -32.48
CA ALA A 69 -9.23 -5.98 -32.41
C ALA A 69 -10.37 -5.61 -31.43
N LEU A 70 -10.06 -4.95 -30.31
CA LEU A 70 -11.08 -4.41 -29.40
C LEU A 70 -11.90 -3.30 -30.06
N ALA A 71 -11.26 -2.40 -30.80
CA ALA A 71 -11.93 -1.30 -31.48
C ALA A 71 -12.90 -1.82 -32.55
N GLU A 72 -12.48 -2.83 -33.32
CA GLU A 72 -13.34 -3.54 -34.28
C GLU A 72 -14.52 -4.24 -33.59
N TYR A 73 -14.28 -4.91 -32.45
CA TYR A 73 -15.34 -5.55 -31.65
C TYR A 73 -16.39 -4.55 -31.14
N HIS A 74 -15.94 -3.37 -30.69
CA HIS A 74 -16.81 -2.29 -30.21
C HIS A 74 -17.33 -1.37 -31.32
N GLN A 75 -16.98 -1.62 -32.59
CA GLN A 75 -17.36 -0.81 -33.75
C GLN A 75 -17.01 0.68 -33.59
N CYS A 76 -15.79 0.96 -33.13
CA CYS A 76 -15.34 2.32 -32.83
C CYS A 76 -13.90 2.58 -33.32
N SER A 77 -13.43 3.83 -33.19
CA SER A 77 -12.03 4.17 -33.47
C SER A 77 -11.10 3.63 -32.39
N ILE A 78 -9.84 3.37 -32.78
CA ILE A 78 -8.77 2.95 -31.86
C ILE A 78 -8.61 3.95 -30.70
N ASP A 79 -8.76 5.25 -30.97
CA ASP A 79 -8.59 6.28 -29.96
C ASP A 79 -9.70 6.29 -28.89
N ASN A 80 -10.90 5.78 -29.23
CA ASN A 80 -12.08 5.86 -28.36
C ASN A 80 -12.43 4.52 -27.68
N VAL A 81 -11.76 3.42 -28.04
CA VAL A 81 -12.16 2.07 -27.60
C VAL A 81 -12.11 1.91 -26.08
N LYS A 82 -11.14 2.53 -25.41
CA LYS A 82 -11.02 2.50 -23.95
C LYS A 82 -12.24 3.18 -23.31
N ASP A 83 -12.55 4.39 -23.75
CA ASP A 83 -13.66 5.18 -23.20
C ASP A 83 -15.01 4.49 -23.43
N ILE A 84 -15.22 3.90 -24.61
CA ILE A 84 -16.43 3.13 -24.93
C ILE A 84 -16.54 1.88 -24.06
N PHE A 85 -15.43 1.16 -23.87
CA PHE A 85 -15.40 0.02 -22.96
C PHE A 85 -15.75 0.44 -21.53
N ILE A 86 -15.12 1.50 -20.99
CA ILE A 86 -15.42 2.00 -19.64
C ILE A 86 -16.87 2.49 -19.52
N GLN A 87 -17.37 3.22 -20.51
CA GLN A 87 -18.75 3.69 -20.54
C GLN A 87 -19.74 2.53 -20.51
N SER A 88 -19.46 1.43 -21.23
CA SER A 88 -20.30 0.24 -21.18
C SER A 88 -20.38 -0.38 -19.77
N ILE A 89 -19.28 -0.35 -19.02
CA ILE A 89 -19.25 -0.81 -17.63
C ILE A 89 -20.06 0.12 -16.72
N VAL A 90 -19.95 1.43 -16.92
CA VAL A 90 -20.71 2.46 -16.17
C VAL A 90 -22.21 2.28 -16.39
N GLU A 91 -22.64 2.09 -17.64
CA GLU A 91 -24.05 1.92 -18.01
C GLU A 91 -24.66 0.64 -17.43
N LEU A 92 -23.86 -0.43 -17.37
CA LEU A 92 -24.24 -1.69 -16.72
C LEU A 92 -24.34 -1.58 -15.20
N LYS A 93 -23.95 -0.46 -14.59
CA LYS A 93 -23.95 -0.22 -13.14
C LYS A 93 -23.27 -1.35 -12.36
N VAL A 94 -22.16 -1.86 -12.92
CA VAL A 94 -21.44 -3.01 -12.36
C VAL A 94 -20.91 -2.66 -10.95
N SER A 95 -21.27 -3.47 -9.95
CA SER A 95 -20.74 -3.33 -8.59
C SER A 95 -19.25 -3.64 -8.53
N VAL A 96 -18.53 -3.14 -7.52
CA VAL A 96 -17.07 -3.39 -7.43
C VAL A 96 -16.75 -4.88 -7.33
N ASN A 97 -17.54 -5.66 -6.60
CA ASN A 97 -17.34 -7.11 -6.50
C ASN A 97 -17.59 -7.82 -7.84
N ALA A 98 -18.61 -7.39 -8.60
CA ALA A 98 -18.85 -7.91 -9.94
C ALA A 98 -17.71 -7.55 -10.90
N ALA A 99 -17.18 -6.33 -10.80
CA ALA A 99 -16.03 -5.87 -11.57
C ALA A 99 -14.76 -6.67 -11.26
N GLN A 100 -14.47 -6.94 -9.99
CA GLN A 100 -13.34 -7.77 -9.58
C GLN A 100 -13.46 -9.21 -10.08
N LYS A 101 -14.67 -9.79 -10.02
CA LYS A 101 -14.94 -11.11 -10.59
C LYS A 101 -14.72 -11.12 -12.10
N TYR A 102 -15.16 -10.06 -12.80
CA TYR A 102 -14.95 -9.90 -14.24
C TYR A 102 -13.45 -9.79 -14.59
N ILE A 103 -12.67 -9.01 -13.84
CA ILE A 103 -11.20 -8.93 -13.99
C ILE A 103 -10.55 -10.32 -13.84
N LYS A 104 -10.99 -11.11 -12.85
CA LYS A 104 -10.49 -12.48 -12.66
C LYS A 104 -10.78 -13.36 -13.88
N THR A 105 -11.97 -13.27 -14.45
CA THR A 105 -12.34 -13.99 -15.68
C THR A 105 -11.50 -13.53 -16.88
N LEU A 106 -11.29 -12.22 -17.04
CA LEU A 106 -10.41 -11.69 -18.10
C LEU A 106 -8.98 -12.25 -17.98
N ARG A 107 -8.41 -12.29 -16.77
CA ARG A 107 -7.08 -12.86 -16.50
C ARG A 107 -6.98 -14.36 -16.82
N GLN A 108 -8.07 -15.11 -16.66
CA GLN A 108 -8.11 -16.51 -17.05
C GLN A 108 -8.08 -16.65 -18.58
N ASN A 109 -8.82 -15.80 -19.29
CA ASN A 109 -8.88 -15.81 -20.76
C ASN A 109 -7.56 -15.38 -21.41
N THR A 110 -6.77 -14.55 -20.73
CA THR A 110 -5.48 -14.05 -21.21
C THR A 110 -4.55 -15.15 -21.73
N TYR A 111 -4.45 -16.29 -21.04
CA TYR A 111 -3.56 -17.38 -21.46
C TYR A 111 -4.08 -18.13 -22.69
N ALA A 112 -5.39 -18.33 -22.78
CA ALA A 112 -6.01 -18.96 -23.94
C ALA A 112 -5.87 -18.07 -25.19
N GLU A 113 -6.04 -16.75 -25.03
CA GLU A 113 -5.82 -15.76 -26.09
C GLU A 113 -4.35 -15.70 -26.50
N SER A 114 -3.42 -15.64 -25.54
CA SER A 114 -1.99 -15.60 -25.80
C SER A 114 -1.53 -16.79 -26.64
N SER A 115 -1.97 -18.00 -26.27
CA SER A 115 -1.69 -19.21 -27.05
C SER A 115 -2.25 -19.14 -28.47
N LYS A 116 -3.50 -18.66 -28.63
CA LYS A 116 -4.17 -18.57 -29.93
C LYS A 116 -3.55 -17.51 -30.85
N LEU A 117 -3.16 -16.38 -30.29
CA LEU A 117 -2.63 -15.23 -31.03
C LEU A 117 -1.11 -15.26 -31.18
N ASN A 118 -0.43 -16.18 -30.48
CA ASN A 118 1.02 -16.18 -30.32
C ASN A 118 1.55 -14.83 -29.78
N PHE A 119 0.82 -14.25 -28.83
CA PHE A 119 1.16 -12.99 -28.17
C PHE A 119 1.70 -13.26 -26.76
N ASP A 120 2.38 -12.26 -26.19
CA ASP A 120 2.60 -12.24 -24.76
C ASP A 120 1.25 -12.17 -24.02
N PRO A 121 1.06 -12.89 -22.90
CA PRO A 121 -0.11 -12.73 -22.05
C PRO A 121 -0.45 -11.29 -21.69
N ALA A 122 0.54 -10.42 -21.42
CA ALA A 122 0.29 -9.02 -21.09
C ALA A 122 -0.30 -8.20 -22.26
N ASP A 123 -0.10 -8.65 -23.50
CA ASP A 123 -0.48 -7.92 -24.71
C ASP A 123 -1.82 -8.38 -25.31
N THR A 124 -2.55 -9.31 -24.69
CA THR A 124 -3.82 -9.82 -25.25
C THR A 124 -5.01 -8.88 -25.01
N PRO A 125 -6.09 -8.97 -25.81
CA PRO A 125 -7.29 -8.16 -25.60
C PRO A 125 -7.88 -8.27 -24.19
N SER A 126 -7.87 -9.46 -23.59
CA SER A 126 -8.36 -9.65 -22.22
C SER A 126 -7.44 -9.04 -21.16
N ALA A 127 -6.12 -9.07 -21.36
CA ALA A 127 -5.19 -8.37 -20.45
C ALA A 127 -5.42 -6.86 -20.47
N ILE A 128 -5.53 -6.28 -21.68
CA ILE A 128 -5.77 -4.83 -21.85
C ILE A 128 -7.10 -4.40 -21.22
N LYS A 129 -8.19 -5.16 -21.42
CA LYS A 129 -9.47 -4.88 -20.75
C LYS A 129 -9.37 -4.97 -19.23
N ALA A 130 -8.60 -5.94 -18.71
CA ALA A 130 -8.40 -6.10 -17.27
C ALA A 130 -7.61 -4.92 -16.68
N GLU A 131 -6.62 -4.41 -17.42
CA GLU A 131 -5.85 -3.21 -17.09
C GLU A 131 -6.76 -1.98 -17.03
N TRP A 132 -7.53 -1.70 -18.09
CA TRP A 132 -8.46 -0.56 -18.11
C TRP A 132 -9.53 -0.65 -17.02
N MET A 133 -10.07 -1.84 -16.78
CA MET A 133 -11.05 -2.05 -15.71
C MET A 133 -10.43 -1.78 -14.33
N LYS A 134 -9.17 -2.19 -14.13
CA LYS A 134 -8.44 -1.90 -12.89
C LYS A 134 -8.20 -0.40 -12.75
N GLU A 135 -7.74 0.29 -13.79
CA GLU A 135 -7.57 1.75 -13.78
C GLU A 135 -8.88 2.48 -13.47
N TYR A 136 -9.99 2.06 -14.08
CA TYR A 136 -11.31 2.64 -13.80
C TYR A 136 -11.76 2.39 -12.36
N LEU A 137 -11.52 1.19 -11.82
CA LEU A 137 -11.80 0.91 -10.42
C LEU A 137 -10.89 1.74 -9.51
N ASP A 138 -9.60 1.79 -9.79
CA ASP A 138 -8.64 2.56 -9.02
C ASP A 138 -9.02 4.05 -9.04
N ASP A 139 -9.42 4.60 -10.19
CA ASP A 139 -9.93 5.97 -10.33
C ASP A 139 -11.28 6.16 -9.63
N LYS A 140 -12.26 5.25 -9.75
CA LYS A 140 -13.53 5.31 -8.99
C LYS A 140 -13.34 5.18 -7.49
N LEU A 141 -12.33 4.44 -7.06
CA LEU A 141 -11.95 4.29 -5.66
C LEU A 141 -11.14 5.49 -5.17
N TYR A 142 -10.41 6.16 -6.06
CA TYR A 142 -9.74 7.43 -5.78
C TYR A 142 -10.70 8.63 -5.81
N THR A 143 -11.70 8.63 -6.70
CA THR A 143 -12.63 9.74 -6.95
C THR A 143 -13.92 9.62 -6.14
N LYS A 144 -14.21 8.47 -5.51
CA LYS A 144 -15.12 8.43 -4.37
C LYS A 144 -14.45 9.13 -3.19
N ARG A 145 -14.64 10.45 -3.17
CA ARG A 145 -14.66 11.37 -2.03
C ARG A 145 -14.12 10.73 -0.77
N TRP A 146 -12.94 11.17 -0.32
CA TRP A 146 -12.36 10.92 1.02
C TRP A 146 -13.47 10.76 2.04
N ILE A 147 -13.82 9.52 2.29
CA ILE A 147 -14.90 9.22 3.18
C ILE A 147 -14.24 9.37 4.54
N LYS A 148 -14.44 10.48 5.26
CA LYS A 148 -14.10 10.51 6.67
C LYS A 148 -14.81 9.33 7.34
N LYS A 149 -14.28 8.80 8.44
CA LYS A 149 -14.95 7.69 9.15
C LYS A 149 -16.46 7.93 9.31
N ASP A 150 -16.84 9.18 9.63
CA ASP A 150 -18.22 9.62 9.75
C ASP A 150 -19.01 9.54 8.43
N ASP A 151 -18.42 9.94 7.30
CA ASP A 151 -19.04 9.84 5.97
C ASP A 151 -19.29 8.37 5.58
N MET A 152 -18.46 7.43 6.05
CA MET A 152 -18.58 6.00 5.72
C MET A 152 -19.81 5.42 6.38
N PHE A 153 -19.97 5.75 7.65
CA PHE A 153 -21.15 5.34 8.40
C PHE A 153 -22.40 6.02 7.87
N GLU A 154 -22.35 7.30 7.49
CA GLU A 154 -23.52 7.94 6.88
C GLU A 154 -23.92 7.29 5.53
N ASP A 155 -22.97 6.90 4.69
CA ASP A 155 -23.27 6.14 3.47
C ASP A 155 -23.86 4.75 3.80
N ILE A 156 -23.28 4.04 4.78
CA ILE A 156 -23.80 2.73 5.25
C ILE A 156 -25.21 2.87 5.82
N PHE A 157 -25.46 3.92 6.59
CA PHE A 157 -26.74 4.21 7.22
C PHE A 157 -27.79 4.68 6.21
N ALA A 158 -27.39 5.39 5.16
CA ALA A 158 -28.28 5.75 4.06
C ALA A 158 -28.73 4.51 3.29
N ILE A 159 -27.82 3.52 3.12
CA ILE A 159 -28.15 2.24 2.48
C ILE A 159 -29.04 1.38 3.40
N ASN A 160 -28.80 1.40 4.71
CA ASN A 160 -29.56 0.62 5.67
C ASN A 160 -29.88 1.42 6.96
N PRO A 161 -31.03 2.11 7.00
CA PRO A 161 -31.44 2.89 8.17
C PRO A 161 -31.71 2.06 9.42
N GLU A 162 -32.10 0.78 9.27
CA GLU A 162 -32.30 -0.13 10.39
C GLU A 162 -30.99 -0.42 11.10
N PHE A 163 -29.90 -0.59 10.33
CA PHE A 163 -28.56 -0.71 10.91
C PHE A 163 -28.16 0.53 11.70
N LYS A 164 -28.54 1.75 11.27
CA LYS A 164 -28.29 2.97 12.06
C LYS A 164 -28.94 2.88 13.44
N GLN A 165 -30.19 2.43 13.52
CA GLN A 165 -30.92 2.29 14.79
C GLN A 165 -30.26 1.25 15.70
N VAL A 166 -29.87 0.10 15.15
CA VAL A 166 -29.21 -0.98 15.89
C VAL A 166 -27.79 -0.58 16.32
N TYR A 167 -27.03 0.11 15.47
CA TYR A 167 -25.69 0.56 15.78
C TYR A 167 -25.70 1.64 16.87
N CYS A 168 -26.61 2.61 16.77
CA CYS A 168 -26.75 3.68 17.76
C CYS A 168 -27.38 3.25 19.08
N SER A 169 -27.97 2.04 19.19
CA SER A 169 -28.44 1.53 20.47
C SER A 169 -27.29 1.09 21.39
N GLU A 170 -26.09 0.91 20.82
CA GLU A 170 -24.90 0.36 21.49
C GLU A 170 -25.12 -1.03 22.13
N ASP A 171 -26.27 -1.68 21.86
CA ASP A 171 -26.56 -3.02 22.33
C ASP A 171 -25.86 -4.06 21.45
N ARG A 172 -24.77 -4.60 22.00
CA ARG A 172 -23.95 -5.62 21.33
C ARG A 172 -24.77 -6.83 20.86
N ASN A 173 -25.79 -7.26 21.61
CA ASN A 173 -26.58 -8.43 21.23
C ASN A 173 -27.46 -8.11 20.02
N MET A 174 -28.06 -6.92 19.97
CA MET A 174 -28.85 -6.49 18.81
C MET A 174 -27.97 -6.35 17.56
N ILE A 175 -26.74 -5.83 17.69
CA ILE A 175 -25.79 -5.73 16.57
C ILE A 175 -25.42 -7.13 16.05
N ILE A 176 -25.16 -8.08 16.94
CA ILE A 176 -24.82 -9.46 16.56
C ILE A 176 -26.02 -10.14 15.89
N GLU A 177 -27.22 -10.01 16.46
CA GLU A 177 -28.45 -10.58 15.91
C GLU A 177 -28.76 -10.00 14.53
N PHE A 178 -28.69 -8.67 14.39
CA PHE A 178 -28.83 -8.00 13.11
C PHE A 178 -27.79 -8.52 12.10
N GLY A 179 -26.55 -8.68 12.53
CA GLY A 179 -25.48 -9.16 11.67
C GLY A 179 -25.69 -10.59 11.18
N ASN A 180 -26.20 -11.48 12.04
CA ASN A 180 -26.55 -12.86 11.68
C ASN A 180 -27.72 -12.92 10.70
N ASN A 181 -28.67 -11.99 10.81
CA ASN A 181 -29.84 -11.92 9.93
C ASN A 181 -29.55 -11.17 8.61
N ASN A 182 -28.45 -10.41 8.55
CA ASN A 182 -28.09 -9.55 7.40
C ASN A 182 -26.65 -9.80 6.92
N THR A 183 -26.26 -11.07 6.79
CA THR A 183 -24.87 -11.47 6.48
C THR A 183 -24.28 -10.78 5.26
N GLU A 184 -25.02 -10.63 4.15
CA GLU A 184 -24.52 -9.97 2.94
C GLU A 184 -24.21 -8.49 3.17
N PHE A 185 -25.05 -7.79 3.95
CA PHE A 185 -24.84 -6.39 4.30
C PHE A 185 -23.67 -6.23 5.28
N MET A 186 -23.50 -7.16 6.23
CA MET A 186 -22.32 -7.18 7.09
C MET A 186 -21.03 -7.42 6.32
N MET A 187 -21.05 -8.30 5.31
CA MET A 187 -19.90 -8.49 4.42
C MET A 187 -19.56 -7.20 3.67
N TYR A 188 -20.55 -6.43 3.22
CA TYR A 188 -20.34 -5.11 2.63
C TYR A 188 -19.72 -4.12 3.62
N ILE A 189 -20.21 -4.05 4.87
CA ILE A 189 -19.62 -3.18 5.91
C ILE A 189 -18.16 -3.55 6.17
N ILE A 190 -17.88 -4.85 6.35
CA ILE A 190 -16.51 -5.36 6.55
C ILE A 190 -15.62 -5.00 5.36
N GLU A 191 -16.14 -5.11 4.14
CA GLU A 191 -15.41 -4.72 2.93
C GLU A 191 -15.09 -3.22 2.91
N GLN A 192 -16.03 -2.35 3.29
CA GLN A 192 -15.78 -0.91 3.39
C GLN A 192 -14.76 -0.57 4.49
N ALA A 193 -14.89 -1.19 5.67
CA ALA A 193 -13.94 -1.01 6.76
C ALA A 193 -12.53 -1.49 6.38
N ASN A 194 -12.42 -2.62 5.70
CA ASN A 194 -11.13 -3.12 5.19
C ASN A 194 -10.53 -2.17 4.16
N ARG A 195 -11.33 -1.59 3.25
CA ARG A 195 -10.84 -0.59 2.29
C ARG A 195 -10.32 0.66 3.00
N PHE A 196 -11.02 1.09 4.04
CA PHE A 196 -10.61 2.23 4.86
C PHE A 196 -9.25 1.98 5.53
N ALA A 197 -9.09 0.83 6.20
CA ALA A 197 -7.83 0.43 6.82
C ALA A 197 -6.69 0.24 5.79
N MET A 198 -6.98 -0.35 4.62
CA MET A 198 -6.01 -0.50 3.54
C MET A 198 -5.51 0.84 3.01
N ASN A 199 -6.36 1.86 2.95
CA ASN A 199 -5.96 3.20 2.51
C ASN A 199 -4.98 3.86 3.51
N ALA A 200 -5.24 3.77 4.81
CA ALA A 200 -4.30 4.27 5.83
C ALA A 200 -2.95 3.55 5.77
N GLN A 201 -2.95 2.22 5.63
CA GLN A 201 -1.72 1.45 5.51
C GLN A 201 -0.95 1.80 4.24
N ARG A 202 -1.65 2.02 3.12
CA ARG A 202 -1.02 2.47 1.87
C ARG A 202 -0.32 3.80 2.06
N TYR A 203 -0.99 4.79 2.66
CA TYR A 203 -0.37 6.10 2.93
C TYR A 203 0.84 5.99 3.85
N LEU A 204 0.79 5.11 4.86
CA LEU A 204 1.95 4.86 5.69
C LEU A 204 3.13 4.32 4.86
N ASN A 205 2.91 3.29 4.05
CA ASN A 205 3.97 2.69 3.23
C ASN A 205 4.57 3.70 2.25
N GLU A 206 3.73 4.47 1.54
CA GLU A 206 4.17 5.51 0.61
C GLU A 206 4.93 6.63 1.34
N ALA A 207 4.49 7.03 2.54
CA ALA A 207 5.16 8.04 3.34
C ALA A 207 6.53 7.56 3.86
N GLU A 208 6.66 6.29 4.24
CA GLU A 208 7.94 5.69 4.64
C GLU A 208 8.93 5.58 3.47
N GLU A 209 8.44 5.25 2.28
CA GLU A 209 9.24 5.24 1.06
C GLU A 209 9.73 6.65 0.71
N ALA A 210 8.84 7.64 0.71
CA ALA A 210 9.19 9.04 0.49
C ALA A 210 10.20 9.55 1.54
N LEU A 211 10.02 9.19 2.82
CA LEU A 211 10.96 9.52 3.89
C LEU A 211 12.34 8.91 3.63
N SER A 212 12.40 7.65 3.20
CA SER A 212 13.64 6.93 2.88
C SER A 212 14.37 7.58 1.69
N SER A 213 13.60 8.07 0.72
CA SER A 213 14.08 8.84 -0.44
C SER A 213 14.40 10.31 -0.11
N LYS A 214 14.23 10.74 1.14
CA LYS A 214 14.43 12.11 1.64
C LYS A 214 13.50 13.15 1.02
N GLU A 215 12.36 12.72 0.50
CA GLU A 215 11.30 13.59 -0.03
C GLU A 215 10.38 14.05 1.12
N TYR A 216 10.92 14.85 2.04
CA TYR A 216 10.26 15.16 3.32
C TYR A 216 8.90 15.86 3.19
N THR A 217 8.73 16.73 2.18
CA THR A 217 7.45 17.39 1.92
C THR A 217 6.39 16.39 1.48
N LEU A 218 6.71 15.51 0.51
CA LEU A 218 5.80 14.48 0.05
C LEU A 218 5.45 13.49 1.18
N ALA A 219 6.44 13.04 1.95
CA ALA A 219 6.23 12.16 3.10
C ALA A 219 5.31 12.80 4.15
N THR A 220 5.44 14.11 4.39
CA THR A 220 4.56 14.86 5.30
C THR A 220 3.13 14.92 4.77
N ASP A 221 2.94 15.20 3.49
CA ASP A 221 1.62 15.27 2.86
C ASP A 221 0.92 13.91 2.87
N LEU A 222 1.65 12.83 2.57
CA LEU A 222 1.14 11.46 2.64
C LEU A 222 0.79 11.07 4.08
N ALA A 223 1.65 11.40 5.05
CA ALA A 223 1.35 11.16 6.46
C ALA A 223 0.11 11.92 6.93
N ASN A 224 -0.09 13.18 6.51
CA ASN A 224 -1.29 13.95 6.80
C ASN A 224 -2.54 13.30 6.22
N LYS A 225 -2.50 12.88 4.95
CA LYS A 225 -3.61 12.14 4.31
C LYS A 225 -3.94 10.85 5.05
N GLY A 226 -2.92 10.12 5.53
CA GLY A 226 -3.13 8.93 6.35
C GLY A 226 -3.75 9.25 7.71
N LEU A 227 -3.35 10.36 8.34
CA LEU A 227 -3.89 10.78 9.64
C LEU A 227 -5.34 11.25 9.56
N ASP A 228 -5.77 11.81 8.43
CA ASP A 228 -7.17 12.18 8.17
C ASP A 228 -8.11 10.96 8.15
N ILE A 229 -7.58 9.75 8.00
CA ILE A 229 -8.34 8.48 8.07
C ILE A 229 -8.58 8.07 9.54
N GLU A 230 -7.83 8.60 10.50
CA GLU A 230 -8.03 8.33 11.94
C GLU A 230 -8.02 6.83 12.34
N GLU A 231 -7.31 5.98 11.58
CA GLU A 231 -7.26 4.56 11.89
C GLU A 231 -6.28 4.27 13.03
N SER A 232 -6.84 3.86 14.18
CA SER A 232 -6.17 3.90 15.49
C SER A 232 -4.89 3.05 15.54
N SER A 233 -4.87 1.93 14.82
CA SER A 233 -3.73 1.02 14.75
C SER A 233 -2.55 1.57 13.94
N ILE A 234 -2.81 2.47 12.98
CA ILE A 234 -1.82 2.98 12.02
C ILE A 234 -1.37 4.40 12.38
N MET A 235 -2.23 5.18 13.03
CA MET A 235 -1.95 6.56 13.45
C MET A 235 -0.60 6.77 14.14
N PRO A 236 -0.15 5.92 15.09
CA PRO A 236 1.15 6.12 15.73
C PRO A 236 2.30 6.14 14.70
N TYR A 237 2.28 5.21 13.75
CA TYR A 237 3.32 5.08 12.73
C TYR A 237 3.33 6.28 11.78
N LEU A 238 2.15 6.78 11.38
CA LEU A 238 2.03 7.99 10.57
C LEU A 238 2.57 9.23 11.31
N LEU A 239 2.23 9.38 12.60
CA LEU A 239 2.76 10.46 13.45
C LEU A 239 4.29 10.37 13.56
N ARG A 240 4.86 9.17 13.69
CA ARG A 240 6.30 8.97 13.71
C ARG A 240 6.96 9.38 12.39
N VAL A 241 6.41 8.98 11.25
CA VAL A 241 6.93 9.40 9.93
C VAL A 241 6.93 10.93 9.81
N ARG A 242 5.82 11.58 10.19
CA ARG A 242 5.70 13.04 10.16
C ARG A 242 6.67 13.72 11.11
N ALA A 243 6.84 13.19 12.32
CA ALA A 243 7.83 13.66 13.29
C ALA A 243 9.26 13.62 12.75
N LEU A 244 9.62 12.53 12.05
CA LEU A 244 10.93 12.41 11.41
C LEU A 244 11.10 13.43 10.27
N CYS A 245 10.05 13.73 9.52
CA CYS A 245 10.07 14.79 8.50
C CYS A 245 10.30 16.17 9.14
N TYR A 246 9.51 16.54 10.16
CA TYR A 246 9.69 17.81 10.89
C TYR A 246 11.08 17.93 11.49
N SER A 247 11.63 16.84 12.05
CA SER A 247 12.99 16.82 12.57
C SER A 247 14.05 17.12 11.51
N ASN A 248 13.87 16.65 10.27
CA ASN A 248 14.78 16.96 9.16
C ASN A 248 14.60 18.40 8.65
N SER A 249 13.38 18.94 8.72
CA SER A 249 13.07 20.35 8.44
C SER A 249 13.49 21.31 9.58
N ARG A 250 14.02 20.78 10.68
CA ARG A 250 14.42 21.51 11.91
C ARG A 250 13.26 22.12 12.71
N ASP A 251 12.03 21.70 12.46
CA ASP A 251 10.86 22.02 13.27
C ASP A 251 10.75 21.04 14.45
N TYR A 252 11.71 21.12 15.37
CA TYR A 252 11.85 20.14 16.44
C TYR A 252 10.68 20.13 17.42
N ASP A 253 10.02 21.27 17.64
CA ASP A 253 8.86 21.35 18.54
C ASP A 253 7.68 20.53 18.00
N LEU A 254 7.41 20.62 16.69
CA LEU A 254 6.38 19.80 16.04
C LEU A 254 6.78 18.33 16.02
N ALA A 255 8.06 18.03 15.75
CA ALA A 255 8.57 16.67 15.77
C ALA A 255 8.42 15.98 17.14
N ILE A 256 8.74 16.69 18.22
CA ILE A 256 8.61 16.18 19.59
C ILE A 256 7.14 15.97 19.94
N LYS A 257 6.28 16.93 19.61
CA LYS A 257 4.83 16.81 19.84
C LYS A 257 4.25 15.57 19.16
N ASP A 258 4.58 15.34 17.89
CA ASP A 258 4.06 14.19 17.16
C ASP A 258 4.57 12.85 17.70
N ILE A 259 5.86 12.75 18.07
CA ILE A 259 6.39 11.49 18.61
C ILE A 259 5.85 11.19 20.01
N ASP A 260 5.59 12.21 20.83
CA ASP A 260 4.97 12.06 22.15
C ASP A 260 3.52 11.58 22.03
N ASN A 261 2.76 12.18 21.11
CA ASN A 261 1.42 11.71 20.79
C ASN A 261 1.44 10.25 20.35
N ALA A 262 2.36 9.87 19.46
CA ALA A 262 2.46 8.51 18.96
C ALA A 262 2.76 7.49 20.06
N LEU A 263 3.70 7.80 20.97
CA LEU A 263 4.02 6.95 22.13
C LEU A 263 2.82 6.77 23.08
N SER A 264 2.06 7.84 23.31
CA SER A 264 0.85 7.77 24.13
C SER A 264 -0.20 6.82 23.52
N MET A 265 -0.32 6.81 22.19
CA MET A 265 -1.25 5.94 21.47
C MET A 265 -0.79 4.48 21.46
N LEU A 266 0.51 4.23 21.27
CA LEU A 266 1.10 2.88 21.35
C LEU A 266 0.82 2.22 22.71
N THR A 267 0.89 3.01 23.78
CA THR A 267 0.56 2.55 25.14
C THR A 267 -0.91 2.14 25.25
N ASN A 268 -1.82 2.89 24.63
CA ASN A 268 -3.26 2.61 24.67
C ASN A 268 -3.65 1.38 23.86
N ILE A 269 -2.94 1.07 22.77
CA ILE A 269 -3.25 -0.09 21.91
C ILE A 269 -2.49 -1.37 22.29
N ASN A 270 -1.76 -1.36 23.42
CA ASN A 270 -0.92 -2.48 23.86
C ASN A 270 0.09 -2.94 22.78
N ALA A 271 0.76 -1.98 22.12
CA ALA A 271 1.76 -2.27 21.11
C ALA A 271 2.91 -3.14 21.64
N SER A 272 3.64 -3.77 20.73
CA SER A 272 4.77 -4.62 21.13
C SER A 272 5.88 -3.79 21.78
N LYS A 273 6.71 -4.45 22.61
CA LYS A 273 7.86 -3.79 23.22
C LYS A 273 8.84 -3.25 22.17
N ASP A 274 8.98 -3.97 21.05
CA ASP A 274 9.86 -3.59 19.94
C ASP A 274 9.36 -2.31 19.25
N ASP A 275 8.03 -2.18 19.07
CA ASP A 275 7.41 -0.95 18.55
C ASP A 275 7.69 0.23 19.49
N ILE A 276 7.48 0.06 20.79
CA ILE A 276 7.72 1.12 21.77
C ILE A 276 9.20 1.55 21.75
N GLU A 277 10.13 0.60 21.68
CA GLU A 277 11.56 0.88 21.64
C GLU A 277 11.97 1.66 20.38
N LEU A 278 11.40 1.31 19.21
CA LEU A 278 11.63 2.01 17.95
C LEU A 278 11.23 3.50 18.02
N PHE A 279 10.11 3.79 18.69
CA PHE A 279 9.60 5.15 18.83
C PHE A 279 10.42 5.96 19.85
N GLU A 280 10.82 5.33 20.95
CA GLU A 280 11.72 5.94 21.94
C GLU A 280 13.11 6.23 21.35
N GLU A 281 13.63 5.37 20.48
CA GLU A 281 14.85 5.66 19.73
C GLU A 281 14.68 6.88 18.82
N SER A 282 13.55 6.94 18.11
CA SER A 282 13.21 8.07 17.23
C SER A 282 13.14 9.38 18.03
N LYS A 283 12.47 9.38 19.18
CA LYS A 283 12.40 10.52 20.12
C LYS A 283 13.77 10.95 20.62
N ARG A 284 14.63 10.00 21.02
CA ARG A 284 16.01 10.28 21.45
C ARG A 284 16.81 10.99 20.34
N LYS A 285 16.72 10.54 19.10
CA LYS A 285 17.39 11.17 17.95
C LYS A 285 16.91 12.60 17.72
N ILE A 286 15.59 12.84 17.80
CA ILE A 286 14.99 14.17 17.64
C ILE A 286 15.48 15.12 18.73
N ASN A 287 15.48 14.68 19.99
CA ASN A 287 15.95 15.49 21.13
C ASN A 287 17.43 15.89 21.00
N ILE A 288 18.29 14.96 20.56
CA ILE A 288 19.71 15.25 20.32
C ILE A 288 19.86 16.32 19.23
N LYS A 289 19.15 16.20 18.10
CA LYS A 289 19.19 17.19 17.02
C LYS A 289 18.70 18.57 17.49
N SER A 290 17.63 18.62 18.28
CA SER A 290 17.09 19.84 18.87
C SER A 290 18.12 20.52 19.78
N ALA A 291 18.73 19.77 20.69
CA ALA A 291 19.75 20.29 21.61
C ALA A 291 20.98 20.83 20.87
N LEU A 292 21.46 20.12 19.84
CA LEU A 292 22.57 20.58 19.01
C LEU A 292 22.21 21.88 18.27
N SER A 293 21.00 21.99 17.71
CA SER A 293 20.53 23.20 17.04
C SER A 293 20.53 24.41 17.97
N LEU A 294 20.08 24.24 19.22
CA LEU A 294 20.10 25.28 20.24
C LEU A 294 21.53 25.68 20.64
N PHE A 295 22.42 24.69 20.81
CA PHE A 295 23.82 24.92 21.13
C PHE A 295 24.51 25.77 20.05
N PHE A 296 24.37 25.39 18.77
CA PHE A 296 24.97 26.13 17.66
C PHE A 296 24.37 27.53 17.48
N LYS A 297 23.06 27.69 17.72
CA LYS A 297 22.43 29.02 17.71
C LYS A 297 23.07 29.93 18.76
N LYS A 298 23.26 29.43 19.98
CA LYS A 298 23.86 30.19 21.09
C LYS A 298 25.33 30.57 20.83
N THR A 299 26.14 29.63 20.34
CA THR A 299 27.56 29.90 20.04
C THR A 299 27.74 30.91 18.91
N TYR A 300 26.85 30.88 17.91
CA TYR A 300 26.86 31.85 16.81
C TYR A 300 26.48 33.26 17.27
N THR A 301 25.46 33.41 18.13
CA THR A 301 25.09 34.73 18.65
C THR A 301 26.21 35.35 19.49
N ASN A 302 26.87 34.53 20.34
CA ASN A 302 27.95 35.00 21.20
C ASN A 302 29.21 35.44 20.42
N SER A 303 29.48 34.86 19.24
CA SER A 303 30.62 35.25 18.41
C SER A 303 30.41 36.53 17.61
N ILE A 304 29.15 36.93 17.39
CA ILE A 304 28.77 38.22 16.79
C ILE A 304 28.87 39.33 17.82
N THR A 305 28.29 39.15 19.02
CA THR A 305 28.30 40.18 20.07
C THR A 305 29.72 40.52 20.55
N THR A 306 30.62 39.53 20.60
CA THR A 306 32.04 39.73 20.98
C THR A 306 32.87 40.41 19.90
N LYS A 307 32.39 40.50 18.65
CA LYS A 307 33.04 41.28 17.57
C LYS A 307 32.58 42.73 17.55
N GLU A 308 31.37 43.04 18.01
CA GLU A 308 30.87 44.42 18.06
C GLU A 308 31.40 45.20 19.27
N GLU A 309 31.68 44.53 20.39
CA GLU A 309 32.32 45.16 21.57
C GLU A 309 33.84 45.39 21.42
N GLY A 310 34.43 45.04 20.27
CA GLY A 310 35.87 45.19 19.99
C GLY A 310 36.25 46.35 19.04
N VAL A 311 35.30 47.22 18.67
CA VAL A 311 35.52 48.34 17.71
C VAL A 311 35.15 49.71 18.32
N GLU A 312 35.27 49.87 19.64
CA GLU A 312 35.29 51.19 20.28
C GLU A 312 36.66 51.44 20.90
N GLY A 313 37.53 52.15 20.18
CA GLY A 313 38.77 52.69 20.73
C GLY A 313 39.90 52.77 19.73
N ASP A 314 39.89 53.81 18.89
CA ASP A 314 40.97 54.81 18.82
C ASP A 314 40.78 55.63 17.55
N ASP A 315 40.00 56.70 17.64
CA ASP A 315 40.15 57.82 16.73
C ASP A 315 40.08 59.13 17.52
N ASN A 316 41.20 59.85 17.45
CA ASN A 316 41.43 61.26 17.75
C ASN A 316 41.91 61.66 19.14
N ASP A 317 43.21 61.42 19.36
CA ASP A 317 44.10 62.41 19.98
C ASP A 317 45.30 62.65 19.03
N TYR A 318 45.19 63.63 18.13
CA TYR A 318 46.32 64.31 17.49
C TYR A 318 45.98 65.79 17.24
N ILE A 319 46.59 66.62 18.08
CA ILE A 319 47.13 67.99 17.91
C ILE A 319 46.66 68.80 16.69
#